data_AF-A0A2K4DFH6-F1
#
_entry.id   AF-A0A2K4DFH6-F1
#
_cell.length_a   1.000
_cell.length_b   1.000
_cell.length_c   1.000
_cell.angle_alpha   90.00
_cell.angle_beta   90.00
_cell.angle_gamma   90.00
#
_symmetry.space_group_name_H-M   'P 1'
#
loop_
_entity.id
_entity.type
_entity.pdbx_description
1 polymer ?
#
loop_
_entity_poly.entity_id
_entity_poly.type
_entity_poly.pdbx_seq_one_letter_code
_entity_poly.pdbx_strand_id
1 'polypeptide(L)'
;MPTWRTGLNIYSDERFMGTNYYNEFQQVINNPELQRLVEEKGYKISFYLHRNFQVFSHLFSSEFVEVLTDQNHNVKDLLAEYQVLITDYSSVGLDFTLMHKKVVYFRPELL
;
A
#
# COMPACT_ATOMS: atom_id res chain seq x y z
N MET A 1 -0.02 -2.51 1.96
CA MET A 1 -0.42 -1.53 3.00
C MET A 1 0.79 -1.11 3.82
N PRO A 2 1.46 -0.03 3.41
CA PRO A 2 2.58 0.55 4.17
C PRO A 2 2.13 1.27 5.44
N THR A 3 3.05 1.39 6.39
CA THR A 3 2.90 2.08 7.66
C THR A 3 3.02 3.58 7.41
N TRP A 4 2.12 4.36 8.00
CA TRP A 4 2.24 5.82 7.96
C TRP A 4 3.52 6.29 8.69
N ARG A 5 4.05 7.46 8.31
CA ARG A 5 5.18 8.11 8.98
C ARG A 5 4.69 9.32 9.78
N THR A 6 5.08 9.38 11.05
CA THR A 6 4.69 10.47 11.94
C THR A 6 5.09 11.83 11.37
N GLY A 7 4.16 12.78 11.36
CA GLY A 7 4.40 14.15 10.89
C GLY A 7 4.11 14.38 9.42
N LEU A 8 4.09 13.34 8.56
CA LEU A 8 3.69 13.53 7.16
C LEU A 8 2.16 13.65 7.01
N ASN A 9 1.38 13.16 7.97
CA ASN A 9 -0.09 13.18 7.95
C ASN A 9 -0.70 14.59 8.02
N ILE A 10 0.11 15.62 8.24
CA ILE A 10 -0.31 17.03 8.27
C ILE A 10 0.25 17.84 7.08
N TYR A 11 0.91 17.17 6.13
CA TYR A 11 1.47 17.84 4.97
C TYR A 11 0.35 18.21 3.98
N SER A 12 0.57 19.26 3.21
CA SER A 12 -0.20 19.49 1.98
C SER A 12 0.14 18.42 0.96
N ASP A 13 -0.74 18.21 -0.01
CA ASP A 13 -0.53 17.26 -1.11
C ASP A 13 0.82 17.46 -1.81
N GLU A 14 1.13 18.70 -2.19
CA GLU A 14 2.41 19.05 -2.84
C GLU A 14 3.62 18.65 -1.99
N ARG A 15 3.58 18.96 -0.68
CA ARG A 15 4.68 18.62 0.23
C ARG A 15 4.77 17.11 0.47
N PHE A 16 3.63 16.41 0.51
CA PHE A 16 3.58 14.96 0.66
C PHE A 16 4.15 14.24 -0.57
N MET A 17 3.82 14.70 -1.78
CA MET A 17 4.38 14.17 -3.03
C MET A 17 5.90 14.34 -3.13
N GLY A 18 6.46 15.34 -2.45
CA GLY A 18 7.92 15.51 -2.35
C GLY A 18 8.63 14.55 -1.39
N THR A 19 7.92 13.68 -0.67
CA THR A 19 8.52 12.78 0.32
C THR A 19 9.08 11.50 -0.31
N ASN A 20 10.11 10.92 0.30
CA ASN A 20 10.62 9.59 -0.09
C ASN A 20 9.51 8.53 -0.01
N TYR A 21 8.66 8.61 1.01
CA TYR A 21 7.50 7.74 1.16
C TYR A 21 6.62 7.73 -0.09
N TYR A 22 6.20 8.90 -0.58
CA TYR A 22 5.36 8.98 -1.77
C TYR A 22 6.10 8.41 -2.98
N ASN A 23 7.31 8.89 -3.23
CA ASN A 23 8.11 8.51 -4.40
C ASN A 23 8.37 7.00 -4.47
N GLU A 24 8.67 6.36 -3.35
CA GLU A 24 8.92 4.92 -3.28
C GLU A 24 7.66 4.11 -3.55
N PHE A 25 6.56 4.39 -2.85
CA PHE A 25 5.35 3.59 -3.02
C PHE A 25 4.67 3.84 -4.36
N GLN A 26 4.76 5.06 -4.90
CA GLN A 26 4.31 5.37 -6.26
C GLN A 26 5.12 4.59 -7.31
N GLN A 27 6.44 4.45 -7.11
CA GLN A 27 7.29 3.60 -7.98
C GLN A 27 6.96 2.12 -7.85
N VAL A 28 6.69 1.63 -6.63
CA VAL A 28 6.34 0.21 -6.41
C VAL A 28 5.06 -0.15 -7.16
N ILE A 29 3.98 0.63 -7.00
CA ILE A 29 2.69 0.32 -7.65
C ILE A 29 2.69 0.54 -9.18
N ASN A 30 3.75 1.13 -9.71
CA ASN A 30 3.99 1.29 -11.15
C ASN A 30 5.21 0.48 -11.64
N ASN A 31 5.66 -0.51 -10.86
CA ASN A 31 6.80 -1.32 -11.23
C ASN A 31 6.44 -2.28 -12.39
N PRO A 32 7.26 -2.36 -13.46
CA PRO A 32 6.99 -3.24 -14.60
C PRO A 32 6.84 -4.72 -14.23
N GLU A 33 7.53 -5.21 -13.19
CA GLU A 33 7.37 -6.59 -12.74
C GLU A 33 5.98 -6.83 -12.10
N LEU A 34 5.39 -5.84 -11.42
CA LEU A 34 4.00 -5.95 -10.96
C LEU A 34 3.02 -5.95 -12.12
N GLN A 35 3.26 -5.12 -13.14
CA GLN A 35 2.45 -5.12 -14.36
C GLN A 35 2.44 -6.51 -15.02
N ARG A 36 3.61 -7.14 -15.13
CA ARG A 36 3.73 -8.51 -15.66
C ARG A 36 2.98 -9.55 -14.84
N LEU A 37 2.97 -9.40 -13.51
CA LEU A 37 2.16 -10.28 -12.64
C LEU A 37 0.65 -10.13 -12.93
N VAL A 38 0.18 -8.90 -13.15
CA VAL A 38 -1.23 -8.67 -13.52
C VAL A 38 -1.53 -9.25 -14.90
N GLU A 39 -0.72 -8.93 -15.91
CA GLU A 39 -0.98 -9.29 -17.31
C GLU A 39 -0.74 -10.78 -17.63
N GLU A 40 0.38 -11.35 -17.17
CA GLU A 40 0.76 -12.73 -17.52
C GLU A 40 0.16 -13.78 -16.58
N LYS A 41 -0.08 -13.41 -15.31
CA LYS A 41 -0.52 -14.35 -14.26
C LYS A 41 -1.94 -14.06 -13.75
N GLY A 42 -2.56 -12.95 -14.17
CA GLY A 42 -3.92 -12.61 -13.78
C GLY A 42 -4.06 -12.20 -12.31
N TYR A 43 -2.97 -11.74 -11.66
CA TYR A 43 -3.07 -11.23 -10.30
C TYR A 43 -3.91 -9.96 -10.24
N LYS A 44 -4.73 -9.84 -9.20
CA LYS A 44 -5.38 -8.59 -8.82
C LYS A 44 -4.56 -7.96 -7.70
N ILE A 45 -4.14 -6.72 -7.90
CA ILE A 45 -3.27 -6.01 -6.97
C ILE A 45 -3.97 -4.72 -6.58
N SER A 46 -3.99 -4.47 -5.27
CA SER A 46 -4.59 -3.28 -4.72
C SER A 46 -3.66 -2.60 -3.74
N PHE A 47 -3.65 -1.28 -3.79
CA PHE A 47 -2.88 -0.42 -2.90
C PHE A 47 -3.83 0.26 -1.92
N TYR A 48 -3.61 -0.01 -0.63
CA TYR A 48 -4.37 0.59 0.46
C TYR A 48 -3.40 1.22 1.45
N LEU A 49 -3.57 2.51 1.71
CA LEU A 49 -2.78 3.25 2.69
C LEU A 49 -3.26 2.96 4.11
N HIS A 50 -2.37 3.11 5.08
CA HIS A 50 -2.78 3.13 6.48
C HIS A 50 -3.81 4.25 6.73
N ARG A 51 -4.75 4.05 7.67
CA ARG A 51 -5.84 5.01 7.98
C ARG A 51 -5.38 6.46 8.10
N ASN A 52 -4.27 6.71 8.79
CA ASN A 52 -3.74 8.07 8.98
C ASN A 52 -3.28 8.77 7.69
N PHE A 53 -3.08 8.03 6.60
CA PHE A 53 -2.70 8.55 5.28
C PHE A 53 -3.82 8.41 4.24
N GLN A 54 -5.02 7.99 4.64
CA GLN A 54 -6.15 7.86 3.69
C GLN A 54 -6.51 9.19 3.02
N VAL A 55 -6.24 10.33 3.68
CA VAL A 55 -6.36 11.67 3.08
C VAL A 55 -5.47 11.87 1.84
N PHE A 56 -4.43 11.06 1.66
CA PHE A 56 -3.51 11.14 0.52
C PHE A 56 -3.73 10.04 -0.52
N SER A 57 -4.76 9.19 -0.36
CA SER A 57 -5.01 8.08 -1.29
C SER A 57 -5.20 8.57 -2.73
N HIS A 58 -5.80 9.75 -2.93
CA HIS A 58 -6.02 10.36 -4.25
C HIS A 58 -4.74 10.79 -4.97
N LEU A 59 -3.60 10.84 -4.28
CA LEU A 59 -2.31 11.21 -4.87
C LEU A 59 -1.61 10.03 -5.55
N PHE A 60 -2.03 8.80 -5.23
CA PHE A 60 -1.48 7.58 -5.80
C PHE A 60 -2.31 7.14 -7.00
N SER A 61 -1.63 6.63 -8.02
CA SER A 61 -2.28 6.12 -9.24
C SER A 61 -1.42 5.07 -9.93
N SER A 62 -2.10 4.15 -10.63
CA SER A 62 -1.49 3.12 -11.46
C SER A 62 -2.55 2.64 -12.47
N GLU A 63 -2.11 2.21 -13.65
CA GLU A 63 -2.99 1.66 -14.69
C GLU A 63 -3.41 0.20 -14.39
N PHE A 64 -2.69 -0.49 -13.50
CA PHE A 64 -2.88 -1.92 -13.23
C PHE A 64 -2.94 -2.28 -11.74
N VAL A 65 -2.79 -1.30 -10.84
CA VAL A 65 -3.01 -1.46 -9.40
C VAL A 65 -4.19 -0.59 -8.96
N GLU A 66 -5.16 -1.20 -8.30
CA GLU A 66 -6.34 -0.48 -7.80
C GLU A 66 -6.01 0.26 -6.50
N VAL A 67 -6.18 1.58 -6.46
CA VAL A 67 -5.99 2.37 -5.23
C VAL A 67 -7.30 2.42 -4.45
N LEU A 68 -7.32 1.75 -3.30
CA LEU A 68 -8.50 1.60 -2.46
C LEU A 68 -8.54 2.67 -1.36
N THR A 69 -9.74 3.13 -1.03
CA THR A 69 -9.99 4.13 0.04
C THR A 69 -10.84 3.56 1.17
N ASP A 70 -10.75 4.20 2.34
CA ASP A 70 -11.54 3.84 3.52
C ASP A 70 -13.03 4.24 3.46
N GLN A 71 -13.45 4.96 2.41
CA GLN A 71 -14.86 5.30 2.18
C GLN A 71 -15.69 4.06 1.80
N ASN A 72 -15.09 3.17 1.02
CA ASN A 72 -15.78 2.00 0.47
C ASN A 72 -15.22 0.66 0.99
N HIS A 73 -14.07 0.68 1.67
CA HIS A 73 -13.37 -0.53 2.11
C HIS A 73 -13.04 -0.50 3.58
N ASN A 74 -13.35 -1.61 4.27
CA ASN A 74 -12.92 -1.85 5.63
C ASN A 74 -11.64 -2.69 5.63
N VAL A 75 -10.64 -2.28 6.41
CA VAL A 75 -9.37 -3.01 6.51
C VAL A 75 -9.59 -4.49 6.85
N LYS A 76 -10.54 -4.81 7.75
CA LYS A 76 -10.81 -6.20 8.16
C LYS A 76 -11.25 -7.08 6.99
N ASP A 77 -12.11 -6.55 6.13
CA ASP A 77 -12.62 -7.26 4.97
C ASP A 77 -11.49 -7.47 3.95
N LEU A 78 -10.65 -6.46 3.74
CA LEU A 78 -9.44 -6.59 2.94
C LEU A 78 -8.49 -7.67 3.50
N LEU A 79 -8.33 -7.76 4.83
CA LEU A 79 -7.52 -8.83 5.42
C LEU A 79 -8.13 -10.21 5.22
N ALA A 80 -9.46 -10.33 5.19
CA ALA A 80 -10.16 -11.58 4.95
C ALA A 80 -10.08 -12.02 3.47
N GLU A 81 -10.15 -11.07 2.53
CA GLU A 81 -10.21 -11.35 1.09
C GLU A 81 -8.84 -11.64 0.46
N TYR A 82 -7.80 -10.86 0.81
CA TYR A 82 -6.50 -10.93 0.14
C TYR A 82 -5.66 -12.12 0.63
N GLN A 83 -4.85 -12.71 -0.26
CA GLN A 83 -4.04 -13.90 0.07
C GLN A 83 -2.57 -13.59 0.41
N VAL A 84 -2.08 -12.44 -0.08
CA VAL A 84 -0.71 -11.96 0.13
C VAL A 84 -0.78 -10.51 0.58
N LEU A 85 -0.04 -10.17 1.64
CA LEU A 85 0.14 -8.80 2.10
C LEU A 85 1.57 -8.35 1.83
N ILE A 86 1.72 -7.25 1.08
CA ILE A 86 2.97 -6.49 1.03
C ILE A 86 2.85 -5.31 2.01
N THR A 87 3.73 -5.25 3.00
CA THR A 87 3.78 -4.21 4.02
C THR A 87 5.23 -3.91 4.42
N ASP A 88 5.46 -2.96 5.32
CA ASP A 88 6.78 -2.52 5.77
C ASP A 88 6.99 -2.83 7.27
N TYR A 89 6.45 -2.00 8.15
CA TYR A 89 6.57 -2.09 9.61
C TYR A 89 5.18 -2.18 10.27
N SER A 90 4.15 -2.51 9.50
CA SER A 90 2.77 -2.41 9.97
C SER A 90 2.43 -3.61 10.85
N SER A 91 1.80 -3.33 11.99
CA SER A 91 1.24 -4.37 12.87
C SER A 91 0.28 -5.32 12.14
N VAL A 92 -0.34 -4.89 11.04
CA VAL A 92 -1.26 -5.73 10.26
C VAL A 92 -0.54 -6.91 9.55
N GLY A 93 0.78 -6.84 9.42
CA GLY A 93 1.57 -8.02 9.04
C GLY A 93 1.40 -9.19 10.02
N LEU A 94 1.26 -8.91 11.32
CA LEU A 94 1.00 -9.93 12.34
C LEU A 94 -0.40 -10.52 12.17
N ASP A 95 -1.42 -9.67 11.95
CA ASP A 95 -2.80 -10.13 11.72
C ASP A 95 -2.88 -11.11 10.54
N PHE A 96 -2.25 -10.78 9.40
CA PHE A 96 -2.17 -11.66 8.23
C PHE A 96 -1.47 -13.00 8.53
N THR A 97 -0.39 -12.94 9.33
CA THR A 97 0.37 -14.13 9.72
C THR A 97 -0.46 -15.05 10.60
N LEU A 98 -1.22 -14.48 11.55
CA LEU A 98 -2.15 -15.24 12.40
C LEU A 98 -3.30 -15.87 11.59
N MET A 99 -3.65 -15.30 10.44
CA MET A 99 -4.59 -15.88 9.48
C MET A 99 -3.95 -16.93 8.56
N HIS A 100 -2.69 -17.34 8.80
CA HIS A 100 -1.91 -18.27 7.97
C HIS A 100 -1.71 -17.81 6.51
N LYS A 101 -1.76 -16.49 6.27
CA LYS A 101 -1.57 -15.88 4.95
C LYS A 101 -0.14 -15.40 4.74
N LYS A 102 0.24 -15.17 3.48
CA LYS A 102 1.62 -14.80 3.12
C LYS A 102 1.85 -13.31 3.37
N VAL A 103 3.01 -12.98 3.94
CA VAL A 103 3.44 -11.59 4.17
C VAL A 103 4.81 -11.38 3.54
N VAL A 104 4.95 -10.28 2.81
CA VAL A 104 6.20 -9.80 2.25
C VAL A 104 6.49 -8.44 2.86
N TYR A 105 7.66 -8.32 3.50
CA TYR A 105 8.11 -7.07 4.10
C TYR A 105 9.00 -6.30 3.12
N PHE A 106 8.43 -5.27 2.49
CA PHE A 106 9.14 -4.28 1.69
C PHE A 106 9.52 -3.11 2.60
N ARG A 107 10.81 -2.95 2.88
CA ARG A 107 11.34 -1.97 3.83
C ARG A 107 12.25 -1.01 3.09
N PRO A 108 11.74 0.17 2.70
CA PRO A 108 12.61 1.21 2.14
C PRO A 108 13.62 1.70 3.18
N GLU A 109 14.71 2.29 2.69
CA GLU A 109 15.73 2.86 3.56
C GLU A 109 15.13 4.01 4.39
N LEU A 110 15.33 3.94 5.70
CA LEU A 110 15.01 5.03 6.61
C LEU A 110 16.07 6.12 6.39
N LEU A 111 15.76 7.14 5.60
CA LEU A 111 16.46 8.43 5.62
C LEU A 111 15.60 9.47 6.32
#